data_AF-A0A9E5K2R4-F1
#
_entry.id   AF-A0A9E5K2R4-F1
#
_cell.length_a   1.000
_cell.length_b   1.000
_cell.length_c   1.000
_cell.angle_alpha   90.00
_cell.angle_beta   90.00
_cell.angle_gamma   90.00
#
_symmetry.space_group_name_H-M   'P 1'
#
loop_
_entity.id
_entity.type
_entity.pdbx_description
1 polymer ?
#
loop_
_entity_poly.entity_id
_entity_poly.type
_entity_poly.pdbx_seq_one_letter_code
_entity_poly.pdbx_strand_id
1 'polypeptide(L)'
;ALLAYVQLQTSPWLVVPRWRISGLDPERTYTVTHLPLGRTGGIGHTQPEWMTTPLTCTGRELAVVGLQPPSLWPESGMLVHVTS
;
A
#
# COMPACT_ATOMS: atom_id res chain seq x y z
N ALA A 1 3.15 -5.99 11.75
CA ALA A 1 4.30 -5.69 10.87
C ALA A 1 4.16 -4.26 10.34
N LEU A 2 5.25 -3.50 10.27
CA LEU A 2 5.25 -2.14 9.71
C LEU A 2 6.02 -2.16 8.39
N LEU A 3 5.41 -1.68 7.31
CA LEU A 3 5.99 -1.66 5.98
C LEU A 3 6.02 -0.24 5.43
N ALA A 4 7.00 0.03 4.56
CA ALA A 4 7.12 1.31 3.86
C ALA A 4 7.03 1.09 2.35
N TYR A 5 6.26 1.94 1.67
CA TYR A 5 6.25 2.06 0.23
C TYR A 5 6.79 3.44 -0.14
N VAL A 6 7.90 3.48 -0.88
CA VAL A 6 8.63 4.72 -1.18
C VAL A 6 8.83 4.84 -2.68
N GLN A 7 8.60 6.03 -3.20
CA GLN A 7 8.90 6.39 -4.57
C GLN A 7 10.02 7.44 -4.58
N LEU A 8 11.18 7.08 -5.16
CA LEU A 8 12.32 8.00 -5.27
C LEU A 8 12.24 8.89 -6.50
N GLN A 9 11.70 8.38 -7.61
CA GLN A 9 11.58 9.08 -8.88
C GLN A 9 10.17 8.93 -9.44
N THR A 10 9.77 9.79 -10.38
CA THR A 10 8.45 9.72 -11.01
C THR A 10 8.22 8.33 -11.62
N SER A 11 7.09 7.71 -11.27
CA SER A 11 6.66 6.45 -11.89
C SER A 11 6.50 6.63 -13.41
N PRO A 12 7.05 5.73 -14.24
CA PRO A 12 6.79 5.73 -15.68
C PRO A 12 5.38 5.23 -16.02
N TRP A 13 4.66 4.68 -15.04
CA TRP A 13 3.32 4.12 -15.19
C TRP A 13 2.27 5.10 -14.67
N LEU A 14 1.20 5.28 -15.46
CA LEU A 14 0.02 6.04 -15.05
C LEU A 14 -0.73 5.34 -13.90
N VAL A 15 -0.78 4.00 -13.93
CA VAL A 15 -1.30 3.15 -12.86
C VAL A 15 -0.15 2.30 -12.34
N VAL A 16 0.19 2.51 -11.08
CA VAL A 16 1.31 1.82 -10.43
C VAL A 16 0.99 0.32 -10.28
N PRO A 17 1.93 -0.59 -10.55
CA PRO A 17 1.72 -2.02 -10.31
C PRO A 17 1.33 -2.32 -8.86
N ARG A 18 0.55 -3.39 -8.65
CA ARG A 18 0.15 -3.80 -7.31
C ARG A 18 1.36 -4.18 -6.44
N TRP A 19 1.37 -3.67 -5.22
CA TRP A 19 2.37 -3.99 -4.22
C TRP A 19 1.97 -5.27 -3.48
N ARG A 20 2.69 -6.36 -3.78
CA ARG A 20 2.49 -7.65 -3.11
C ARG A 20 3.30 -7.70 -1.82
N ILE A 21 2.66 -8.16 -0.75
CA ILE A 21 3.26 -8.31 0.57
C ILE A 21 3.33 -9.80 0.87
N SER A 22 4.53 -10.37 0.73
CA SER A 22 4.83 -11.79 1.00
C SER A 22 5.38 -12.00 2.41
N GLY A 23 5.42 -13.26 2.87
CA GLY A 23 6.01 -13.64 4.16
C GLY A 23 5.03 -13.61 5.34
N LEU A 24 3.76 -13.30 5.09
CA LEU A 24 2.65 -13.47 6.03
C LEU A 24 2.13 -14.91 5.99
N ASP A 25 1.50 -15.35 7.08
CA ASP A 25 0.79 -16.63 7.10
C ASP A 25 -0.40 -16.56 6.12
N PRO A 26 -0.47 -17.44 5.10
CA PRO A 26 -1.45 -17.33 4.03
C PRO A 26 -2.90 -17.48 4.50
N GLU A 27 -3.15 -18.24 5.57
CA GLU A 27 -4.51 -18.49 6.08
C GLU A 27 -4.93 -17.51 7.18
N ARG A 28 -4.00 -16.71 7.69
CA ARG A 28 -4.30 -15.73 8.72
C ARG A 28 -4.93 -14.48 8.09
N THR A 29 -5.97 -13.97 8.74
CA THR A 29 -6.59 -12.69 8.40
C THR A 29 -5.80 -11.55 9.04
N TYR A 30 -5.62 -10.47 8.27
CA TYR A 30 -4.93 -9.26 8.71
C TYR A 30 -5.78 -8.03 8.41
N THR A 31 -5.66 -7.03 9.29
CA THR A 31 -6.09 -5.66 9.04
C THR A 31 -4.91 -4.83 8.57
N VAL A 32 -5.11 -4.16 7.44
CA VAL A 32 -4.16 -3.25 6.81
C VAL A 32 -4.64 -1.83 7.09
N THR A 33 -3.77 -1.01 7.68
CA THR A 33 -4.05 0.41 7.96
C THR A 33 -2.94 1.27 7.39
N HIS A 34 -3.32 2.27 6.61
CA HIS A 34 -2.38 3.30 6.15
C HIS A 34 -2.01 4.22 7.31
N LEU A 35 -0.71 4.48 7.45
CA LEU A 35 -0.15 5.46 8.37
C LEU A 35 0.47 6.60 7.54
N PRO A 36 -0.07 7.83 7.62
CA PRO A 36 0.46 8.97 6.88
C PRO A 36 1.94 9.23 7.22
N LEU A 37 2.77 9.43 6.20
CA LEU A 37 4.16 9.83 6.36
C LEU A 37 4.45 11.03 5.45
N GLY A 38 4.57 12.22 6.05
CA GLY A 38 4.80 13.45 5.29
C GLY A 38 3.66 13.74 4.30
N ARG A 39 4.01 14.24 3.11
CA ARG A 39 3.03 14.57 2.07
C ARG A 39 2.68 13.33 1.25
N THR A 40 1.42 12.91 1.31
CA THR A 40 0.88 11.83 0.47
C THR A 40 0.16 12.39 -0.75
N GLY A 41 0.14 11.61 -1.84
CA GLY A 41 -0.50 11.96 -3.12
C GLY A 41 0.50 12.18 -4.25
N GLY A 42 -0.04 12.40 -5.45
CA GLY A 42 0.71 12.49 -6.70
C GLY A 42 -0.15 13.10 -7.80
N ILE A 43 0.09 12.70 -9.05
CA ILE A 43 -0.68 13.17 -10.21
C ILE A 43 -2.11 12.60 -10.21
N GLY A 44 -2.34 11.48 -9.52
CA GLY A 44 -3.66 10.87 -9.39
C GLY A 44 -4.64 11.73 -8.58
N HIS A 45 -5.86 11.91 -9.12
CA HIS A 45 -6.93 12.68 -8.46
C HIS A 45 -7.59 11.92 -7.30
N THR A 46 -7.58 10.58 -7.33
CA THR A 46 -8.21 9.73 -6.32
C THR A 46 -7.19 8.83 -5.65
N GLN A 47 -7.38 8.61 -4.35
CA GLN A 47 -6.59 7.65 -3.59
C GLN A 47 -7.31 6.30 -3.53
N PRO A 48 -6.57 5.19 -3.40
CA PRO A 48 -7.17 3.89 -3.11
C PRO A 48 -8.00 3.93 -1.82
N GLU A 49 -9.19 3.32 -1.85
CA GLU A 49 -10.14 3.34 -0.72
C GLU A 49 -9.54 2.80 0.59
N TRP A 50 -8.67 1.79 0.50
CA TRP A 50 -8.03 1.19 1.67
C TRP A 50 -7.14 2.16 2.47
N MET A 51 -6.76 3.30 1.88
CA MET A 51 -5.94 4.31 2.57
C MET A 51 -6.75 5.16 3.56
N THR A 52 -8.07 5.25 3.40
CA THR A 52 -8.97 5.95 4.32
C THR A 52 -9.75 4.99 5.20
N THR A 53 -10.04 3.80 4.69
CA THR A 53 -10.79 2.76 5.42
C THR A 53 -9.91 1.52 5.56
N PRO A 54 -9.63 1.03 6.78
CA PRO A 54 -8.83 -0.17 6.96
C PRO A 54 -9.37 -1.36 6.17
N LEU A 55 -8.46 -2.10 5.53
CA LEU A 55 -8.80 -3.26 4.71
C LEU A 55 -8.52 -4.55 5.48
N THR A 56 -9.48 -5.46 5.54
CA THR A 56 -9.29 -6.80 6.10
C THR A 56 -9.15 -7.81 4.98
N CYS A 57 -8.07 -8.59 4.99
CA CYS A 57 -7.78 -9.61 3.98
C CYS A 57 -6.81 -10.67 4.52
N THR A 58 -6.74 -11.81 3.84
CA THR A 58 -5.84 -12.90 4.19
C THR A 58 -4.39 -12.61 3.78
N GLY A 59 -3.43 -13.25 4.44
CA GLY A 59 -2.03 -13.19 4.02
C GLY A 59 -1.83 -13.66 2.57
N ARG A 60 -2.63 -14.63 2.10
CA ARG A 60 -2.63 -15.08 0.70
C ARG A 60 -3.04 -13.98 -0.26
N GLU A 61 -4.11 -13.24 0.02
CA GLU A 61 -4.58 -12.15 -0.84
C GLU A 61 -3.53 -11.03 -0.92
N LEU A 62 -2.89 -10.70 0.20
CA LEU A 62 -1.78 -9.73 0.23
C LEU A 62 -0.57 -10.19 -0.59
N ALA A 63 -0.27 -11.49 -0.59
CA ALA A 63 0.85 -12.05 -1.33
C ALA A 63 0.58 -12.18 -2.84
N VAL A 64 -0.65 -12.57 -3.24
CA VAL A 64 -0.99 -12.89 -4.63
C VAL A 64 -1.58 -11.69 -5.37
N VAL A 65 -2.60 -11.06 -4.78
CA VAL A 65 -3.31 -9.91 -5.37
C VAL A 65 -2.56 -8.63 -5.10
N GLY A 66 -2.19 -8.40 -3.84
CA GLY A 66 -1.48 -7.19 -3.40
C GLY A 66 -2.36 -5.93 -3.34
N LEU A 67 -1.82 -4.89 -2.71
CA LEU A 67 -2.47 -3.59 -2.54
C LEU A 67 -2.21 -2.70 -3.75
N GLN A 68 -3.21 -1.91 -4.16
CA GLN A 68 -3.01 -0.86 -5.14
C GLN A 68 -2.32 0.33 -4.46
N PRO A 69 -1.08 0.72 -4.83
CA PRO A 69 -0.46 1.91 -4.27
C PRO A 69 -1.14 3.18 -4.79
N PRO A 70 -1.11 4.28 -4.02
CA PRO A 70 -1.48 5.59 -4.54
C PRO A 70 -0.46 6.08 -5.57
N SER A 71 -0.86 7.06 -6.37
CA SER A 71 0.12 7.90 -7.07
C SER A 71 0.90 8.70 -6.03
N LEU A 72 2.23 8.72 -6.16
CA LEU A 72 3.13 9.47 -5.28
C LEU A 72 3.93 10.50 -6.07
N TRP A 73 4.34 11.57 -5.41
CA TRP A 73 5.40 12.45 -5.89
C TRP A 73 6.77 11.75 -5.79
N PRO A 74 7.79 12.17 -6.56
CA PRO A 74 9.17 11.78 -6.29
C PRO A 74 9.58 12.08 -4.84
N GLU A 75 10.53 11.30 -4.31
CA GLU A 75 11.08 11.43 -2.96
C GLU A 75 10.02 11.46 -1.85
N SER A 76 8.94 10.68 -2.03
CA SER A 76 7.84 10.58 -1.06
C SER A 76 7.45 9.13 -0.80
N GLY A 77 6.68 8.89 0.25
CA GLY A 77 6.30 7.53 0.64
C GLY A 77 5.09 7.48 1.58
N MET A 78 4.70 6.26 1.91
CA MET A 78 3.66 5.98 2.90
C MET A 78 4.08 4.80 3.77
N LEU A 79 3.49 4.73 4.96
CA LEU A 79 3.65 3.58 5.85
C LEU A 79 2.35 2.78 5.89
N VAL A 80 2.48 1.47 6.08
CA VAL A 80 1.35 0.56 6.25
C VAL A 80 1.60 -0.32 7.47
N HIS A 81 0.64 -0.34 8.38
CA HIS A 81 0.62 -1.24 9.51
C HIS A 81 -0.28 -2.44 9.21
N VAL A 82 0.28 -3.64 9.36
CA VAL A 82 -0.42 -4.91 9.15
C VAL A 82 -0.49 -5.64 10.49
N THR A 83 -1.71 -5.85 10.99
CA THR A 83 -1.98 -6.51 12.27
C THR A 83 -2.91 -7.68 12.07
N SER A 84 -2.77 -8.75 12.87
CA SER A 84 -3.69 -9.90 12.88
C SER A 84 -4.61 -9.86 14.07
#